data_AF-A0A9P0TJ79-F1
#
_entry.id   AF-A0A9P0TJ79-F1
#
_cell.length_a   1.000
_cell.length_b   1.000
_cell.length_c   1.000
_cell.angle_alpha   90.00
_cell.angle_beta   90.00
_cell.angle_gamma   90.00
#
_symmetry.space_group_name_H-M   'P 1'
#
loop_
_entity.id
_entity.type
_entity.pdbx_description
1 polymer ?
#
loop_
_entity_poly.entity_id
_entity_poly.type
_entity_poly.pdbx_seq_one_letter_code
_entity_poly.pdbx_strand_id
1 'polypeptide(L)'
;MDKVVIVFVALIHVSVSLWTCTSDLDCSSQAGSVCVAGSCQCPAGQEAISTGTRCVGVAPYHTSPCFETNQCSRLWINYECRRTDNNTEGTCECMEGNHYFLGRCWRSRDYRETCQRDEECITTPRDPYALKCDGVCVCADGYYERQRGECRKIGNAVGDGCVVNEDCHFPDAVCDIRHFNCTIRSDDRSDTLNLNELVYFSTEETNALSDREVESVHNTRCTNDSECDTPATCTFGACVCPTGFYKYNGTCYAELGTPSTPEQCDGILAVVIDGICSCPPNFFYHENMRSCIRVSRRLTDSCMVDAHCHTFGAQSRCGAPREPWGLRSCECITENAVWDQNRNICRLFAGVGEGCEVDNDCLAGELQITCVKNEEGQGFCSCPPHLTEFEGLCLTSGLVLGDDCQATPECNGTQNSICTNNKCSCAEGFQQEGDYCAPVIGGPCTQDTDCVIQNTECRNTTDGLTCQCHDGLVGYEQQCYTVSPGINASCTVSAQCKATMGETVDCVDGLCACIADHHYRDGRCWRITGLFESCSRTSECYLSDMSGVVSCRNGRCQCDFNHPYSETLNTCVSSGTTIYGSLVTILTLFMLINI
;
A
#
# COMPACT_ATOMS: atom_id res chain seq x y z
N MET A 1 29.46 -27.44 83.44
CA MET A 1 28.14 -26.80 83.25
C MET A 1 27.79 -26.95 81.80
N ASP A 2 26.94 -27.93 81.53
CA ASP A 2 26.60 -28.45 80.21
C ASP A 2 25.89 -27.37 79.37
N LYS A 3 26.37 -27.18 78.14
CA LYS A 3 25.70 -26.33 77.15
C LYS A 3 24.77 -27.21 76.32
N VAL A 4 23.48 -27.07 76.58
CA VAL A 4 22.40 -27.65 75.77
C VAL A 4 22.36 -26.93 74.43
N VAL A 5 22.55 -27.67 73.34
CA VAL A 5 22.30 -27.21 71.96
C VAL A 5 20.94 -27.78 71.55
N ILE A 6 19.95 -26.89 71.40
CA ILE A 6 18.62 -27.24 70.88
C ILE A 6 18.67 -27.06 69.36
N VAL A 7 18.57 -28.15 68.61
CA VAL A 7 18.42 -28.14 67.15
C VAL A 7 16.92 -28.12 66.84
N PHE A 8 16.43 -27.04 66.23
CA PHE A 8 15.09 -27.01 65.63
C PHE A 8 15.17 -27.63 64.22
N VAL A 9 14.57 -28.81 64.05
CA VAL A 9 14.31 -29.39 62.73
C VAL A 9 12.96 -28.84 62.25
N ALA A 10 12.97 -27.96 61.27
CA ALA A 10 11.78 -27.54 60.56
C ALA A 10 11.42 -28.60 59.50
N LEU A 11 10.38 -29.39 59.76
CA LEU A 11 9.75 -30.23 58.74
C LEU A 11 8.95 -29.31 57.81
N ILE A 12 9.52 -29.01 56.65
CA ILE A 12 8.79 -28.38 55.54
C ILE A 12 7.86 -29.45 54.97
N HIS A 13 6.58 -29.37 55.32
CA HIS A 13 5.52 -30.05 54.55
C HIS A 13 5.44 -29.38 53.18
N VAL A 14 6.10 -29.96 52.18
CA VAL A 14 5.76 -29.69 50.78
C VAL A 14 4.45 -30.44 50.52
N SER A 15 3.33 -29.75 50.72
CA SER A 15 2.03 -30.21 50.24
C SER A 15 2.04 -30.14 48.71
N VAL A 16 2.52 -31.22 48.09
CA VAL A 16 2.21 -31.51 46.69
C VAL A 16 0.72 -31.85 46.70
N SER A 17 -0.12 -30.89 46.30
CA SER A 17 -1.53 -31.15 46.06
C SER A 17 -1.64 -32.14 44.90
N LEU A 18 -1.63 -33.44 45.22
CA LEU A 18 -2.10 -34.47 44.33
C LEU A 18 -3.61 -34.20 44.16
N TRP A 19 -4.00 -33.71 42.98
CA TRP A 19 -5.39 -33.47 42.63
C TRP A 19 -6.10 -34.83 42.51
N THR A 20 -6.52 -35.39 43.64
CA THR A 20 -7.27 -36.63 43.68
C THR A 20 -8.74 -36.34 43.42
N CYS A 21 -9.32 -36.97 42.41
CA CYS A 21 -10.74 -36.84 42.08
C CYS A 21 -11.51 -38.13 42.41
N THR A 22 -12.80 -38.02 42.65
CA THR A 22 -13.73 -39.14 42.79
C THR A 22 -14.85 -39.12 41.74
N SER A 23 -15.11 -37.95 41.17
CA SER A 23 -16.05 -37.73 40.07
C SER A 23 -15.54 -36.62 39.14
N ASP A 24 -16.08 -36.53 37.93
CA ASP A 24 -15.70 -35.49 36.94
C ASP A 24 -15.93 -34.07 37.46
N LEU A 25 -16.86 -33.88 38.39
CA LEU A 25 -17.14 -32.57 39.00
C LEU A 25 -15.96 -32.03 39.82
N ASP A 26 -15.15 -32.93 40.39
CA ASP A 26 -13.96 -32.59 41.18
C ASP A 26 -12.85 -31.97 40.30
N CYS A 27 -12.98 -32.10 38.97
CA CYS A 27 -12.02 -31.62 37.98
C CYS A 27 -12.38 -30.24 37.38
N SER A 28 -13.29 -29.51 38.01
CA SER A 28 -13.80 -28.20 37.53
C SER A 28 -12.75 -27.09 37.35
N SER A 29 -11.58 -27.20 37.97
CA SER A 29 -10.45 -26.28 37.79
C SER A 29 -9.79 -26.36 36.41
N GLN A 30 -9.95 -27.50 35.72
CA GLN A 30 -9.47 -27.74 34.38
C GLN A 30 -10.67 -28.10 33.49
N ALA A 31 -11.22 -27.10 32.81
CA ALA A 31 -12.44 -27.25 32.02
C ALA A 31 -12.29 -28.37 30.96
N GLY A 32 -13.25 -29.30 30.92
CA GLY A 32 -13.24 -30.43 29.97
C GLY A 32 -12.43 -31.66 30.41
N SER A 33 -11.77 -31.64 31.57
CA SER A 33 -11.11 -32.83 32.13
C SER A 33 -12.09 -33.79 32.80
N VAL A 34 -11.73 -35.07 32.86
CA VAL A 34 -12.52 -36.17 33.43
C VAL A 34 -11.71 -36.90 34.51
N CYS A 35 -12.40 -37.49 35.48
CA CYS A 35 -11.76 -38.22 36.56
C CYS A 35 -11.40 -39.65 36.14
N VAL A 36 -10.10 -39.92 35.94
CA VAL A 36 -9.61 -41.23 35.53
C VAL A 36 -8.64 -41.76 36.58
N ALA A 37 -8.97 -42.91 37.16
CA ALA A 37 -8.16 -43.59 38.19
C ALA A 37 -7.76 -42.67 39.37
N GLY A 38 -8.66 -41.75 39.75
CA GLY A 38 -8.43 -40.82 40.85
C GLY A 38 -7.57 -39.61 40.50
N SER A 39 -7.35 -39.31 39.22
CA SER A 39 -6.67 -38.09 38.76
C SER A 39 -7.44 -37.42 37.63
N CYS A 40 -7.48 -36.09 37.62
CA CYS A 40 -8.11 -35.33 36.54
C CYS A 40 -7.23 -35.39 35.29
N GLN A 41 -7.76 -35.95 34.20
CA GLN A 41 -7.05 -36.14 32.93
C GLN A 41 -7.89 -35.60 31.77
N CYS A 42 -7.23 -35.15 30.72
CA CYS A 42 -7.96 -34.80 29.50
C CYS A 42 -8.48 -36.06 28.80
N PRO A 43 -9.69 -36.00 28.19
CA PRO A 43 -10.20 -37.08 27.36
C PRO A 43 -9.23 -37.46 26.23
N ALA A 44 -9.38 -38.69 25.71
CA ALA A 44 -8.62 -39.16 24.56
C ALA A 44 -8.75 -38.19 23.36
N GLY A 45 -7.63 -37.86 22.72
CA GLY A 45 -7.57 -36.85 21.65
C GLY A 45 -7.52 -35.40 22.12
N GLN A 46 -7.40 -35.16 23.43
CA GLN A 46 -7.22 -33.83 24.02
C GLN A 46 -5.96 -33.75 24.88
N GLU A 47 -5.43 -32.55 25.01
CA GLU A 47 -4.31 -32.21 25.88
C GLU A 47 -4.65 -30.99 26.76
N ALA A 48 -3.99 -30.86 27.91
CA ALA A 48 -4.15 -29.71 28.77
C ALA A 48 -3.28 -28.56 28.25
N ILE A 49 -3.83 -27.34 28.17
CA ILE A 49 -2.99 -26.16 27.94
C ILE A 49 -2.02 -25.95 29.10
N SER A 50 -0.91 -25.26 28.89
CA SER A 50 0.19 -25.09 29.86
C SER A 50 -0.24 -24.53 31.23
N THR A 51 -1.32 -23.73 31.25
CA THR A 51 -1.89 -23.19 32.49
C THR A 51 -2.69 -24.22 33.31
N GLY A 52 -3.00 -25.39 32.74
CA GLY A 52 -3.83 -26.42 33.37
C GLY A 52 -5.30 -26.02 33.52
N THR A 53 -5.76 -24.95 32.87
CA THR A 53 -7.12 -24.41 33.08
C THR A 53 -8.19 -25.02 32.17
N ARG A 54 -7.81 -25.71 31.09
CA ARG A 54 -8.73 -26.41 30.19
C ARG A 54 -8.06 -27.51 29.36
N CYS A 55 -8.85 -28.48 28.92
CA CYS A 55 -8.50 -29.45 27.89
C CYS A 55 -8.90 -28.93 26.52
N VAL A 56 -8.03 -29.12 25.54
CA VAL A 56 -8.19 -28.68 24.15
C VAL A 56 -7.80 -29.82 23.21
N GLY A 57 -8.29 -29.81 21.97
CA GLY A 57 -7.91 -30.82 20.98
C GLY A 57 -6.41 -30.80 20.70
N VAL A 58 -5.83 -31.98 20.46
CA VAL A 58 -4.45 -32.07 19.94
C VAL A 58 -4.36 -31.44 18.55
N ALA A 59 -3.23 -30.80 18.25
CA ALA A 59 -3.01 -30.06 17.00
C ALA A 59 -1.86 -30.68 16.16
N PRO A 60 -2.03 -31.88 15.58
CA PRO A 60 -0.93 -32.64 14.99
C PRO A 60 -0.49 -32.19 13.59
N TYR A 61 -1.28 -31.40 12.87
CA TYR A 61 -1.01 -31.03 11.48
C TYR A 61 -0.74 -29.55 11.31
N HIS A 62 -0.07 -29.18 10.22
CA HIS A 62 -0.06 -27.80 9.75
C HIS A 62 -1.49 -27.33 9.50
N THR A 63 -1.77 -26.07 9.81
CA THR A 63 -3.12 -25.50 9.84
C THR A 63 -4.10 -26.07 10.87
N SER A 64 -3.65 -26.88 11.85
CA SER A 64 -4.52 -27.33 12.94
C SER A 64 -4.89 -26.16 13.87
N PRO A 65 -6.11 -26.10 14.40
CA PRO A 65 -6.47 -25.13 15.43
C PRO A 65 -5.64 -25.35 16.70
N CYS A 66 -5.19 -24.26 17.31
CA CYS A 66 -4.34 -24.29 18.49
C CYS A 66 -4.64 -23.13 19.45
N PHE A 67 -4.32 -23.32 20.72
CA PHE A 67 -4.39 -22.31 21.77
C PHE A 67 -3.01 -21.91 22.29
N GLU A 68 -1.99 -22.76 22.13
CA GLU A 68 -0.60 -22.50 22.52
C GLU A 68 0.37 -23.11 21.53
N THR A 69 1.56 -22.51 21.40
CA THR A 69 2.61 -22.98 20.47
C THR A 69 2.97 -24.45 20.69
N ASN A 70 3.01 -24.91 21.95
CA ASN A 70 3.45 -26.25 22.32
C ASN A 70 2.58 -27.37 21.70
N GLN A 71 1.31 -27.06 21.40
CA GLN A 71 0.39 -28.01 20.78
C GLN A 71 0.82 -28.40 19.37
N CYS A 72 1.50 -27.49 18.67
CA CYS A 72 2.01 -27.69 17.32
C CYS A 72 3.33 -28.49 17.27
N SER A 73 3.75 -29.10 18.39
CA SER A 73 5.05 -29.76 18.54
C SER A 73 5.34 -30.89 17.55
N ARG A 74 4.31 -31.47 16.93
CA ARG A 74 4.47 -32.48 15.88
C ARG A 74 5.09 -31.92 14.60
N LEU A 75 4.98 -30.62 14.35
CA LEU A 75 5.65 -29.92 13.24
C LEU A 75 7.18 -29.87 13.37
N TRP A 76 7.73 -30.33 14.49
CA TRP A 76 9.17 -30.51 14.70
C TRP A 76 9.98 -29.22 14.53
N ILE A 77 10.24 -28.52 15.64
CA ILE A 77 10.93 -27.21 15.74
C ILE A 77 10.39 -26.10 14.81
N ASN A 78 10.73 -24.84 15.07
CA ASN A 78 10.39 -23.69 14.23
C ASN A 78 8.89 -23.52 13.90
N TYR A 79 8.01 -23.90 14.83
CA TYR A 79 6.57 -23.79 14.70
C TYR A 79 6.01 -22.77 15.69
N GLU A 80 4.87 -22.18 15.35
CA GLU A 80 4.13 -21.28 16.23
C GLU A 80 2.62 -21.51 16.14
N CYS A 81 1.91 -21.17 17.21
CA CYS A 81 0.47 -21.02 17.15
C CYS A 81 0.16 -19.57 16.76
N ARG A 82 0.02 -19.33 15.45
CA ARG A 82 -0.21 -17.99 14.90
C ARG A 82 -1.65 -17.57 15.15
N ARG A 83 -1.85 -16.37 15.69
CA ARG A 83 -3.18 -15.81 15.98
C ARG A 83 -3.41 -14.59 15.12
N THR A 84 -4.63 -14.46 14.62
CA THR A 84 -5.13 -13.19 14.08
C THR A 84 -5.55 -12.28 15.23
N ASP A 85 -5.42 -10.95 15.04
CA ASP A 85 -5.68 -9.98 16.10
C ASP A 85 -7.07 -10.16 16.73
N ASN A 86 -7.10 -10.22 18.07
CA ASN A 86 -8.28 -10.46 18.93
C ASN A 86 -8.80 -11.91 19.04
N ASN A 87 -8.15 -12.91 18.43
CA ASN A 87 -8.62 -14.29 18.54
C ASN A 87 -7.94 -15.06 19.69
N THR A 88 -8.71 -15.83 20.47
CA THR A 88 -8.17 -16.68 21.55
C THR A 88 -7.61 -18.01 21.04
N GLU A 89 -8.05 -18.41 19.85
CA GLU A 89 -7.61 -19.58 19.10
C GLU A 89 -6.79 -19.10 17.89
N GLY A 90 -5.73 -19.83 17.59
CA GLY A 90 -4.85 -19.62 16.45
C GLY A 90 -4.73 -20.88 15.60
N THR A 91 -3.75 -20.88 14.73
CA THR A 91 -3.50 -21.96 13.77
C THR A 91 -2.03 -22.34 13.80
N CYS A 92 -1.75 -23.65 13.79
CA CYS A 92 -0.38 -24.16 13.77
C CYS A 92 0.28 -23.85 12.43
N GLU A 93 1.32 -23.03 12.47
CA GLU A 93 2.06 -22.56 11.30
C GLU A 93 3.57 -22.64 11.55
N CYS A 94 4.35 -22.60 10.47
CA CYS A 94 5.80 -22.43 10.59
C CYS A 94 6.14 -20.98 10.89
N MET A 95 7.13 -20.77 11.76
CA MET A 95 7.67 -19.45 12.08
C MET A 95 8.24 -18.78 10.81
N GLU A 96 8.30 -17.45 10.82
CA GLU A 96 8.91 -16.68 9.74
C GLU A 96 10.33 -17.20 9.38
N GLY A 97 10.64 -17.23 8.08
CA GLY A 97 11.88 -17.82 7.55
C GLY A 97 11.88 -19.36 7.50
N ASN A 98 10.76 -20.01 7.77
CA ASN A 98 10.59 -21.46 7.65
C ASN A 98 9.38 -21.78 6.77
N HIS A 99 9.42 -22.93 6.10
CA HIS A 99 8.32 -23.42 5.29
C HIS A 99 7.88 -24.82 5.75
N TYR A 100 6.62 -25.14 5.48
CA TYR A 100 6.07 -26.45 5.77
C TYR A 100 6.35 -27.42 4.63
N PHE A 101 6.90 -28.59 4.93
CA PHE A 101 7.02 -29.69 3.97
C PHE A 101 7.07 -31.06 4.69
N LEU A 102 6.24 -32.00 4.23
CA LEU A 102 6.13 -33.39 4.74
C LEU A 102 5.98 -33.49 6.27
N GLY A 103 5.04 -32.74 6.84
CA GLY A 103 4.77 -32.80 8.28
C GLY A 103 5.75 -32.03 9.17
N ARG A 104 6.67 -31.24 8.61
CA ARG A 104 7.70 -30.51 9.38
C ARG A 104 7.89 -29.07 8.91
N CYS A 105 8.38 -28.23 9.81
CA CYS A 105 8.85 -26.88 9.48
C CYS A 105 10.36 -26.87 9.21
N TRP A 106 10.72 -26.62 7.96
CA TRP A 106 12.09 -26.53 7.50
C TRP A 106 12.54 -25.09 7.41
N ARG A 107 13.81 -24.83 7.75
CA ARG A 107 14.40 -23.53 7.52
C ARG A 107 14.47 -23.29 6.03
N SER A 108 13.88 -22.20 5.57
CA SER A 108 13.91 -21.85 4.14
C SER A 108 15.30 -21.37 3.77
N ARG A 109 15.86 -21.99 2.73
CA ARG A 109 17.11 -21.63 2.08
C ARG A 109 16.81 -21.34 0.63
N ASP A 110 17.12 -20.12 0.22
CA ASP A 110 16.95 -19.72 -1.17
C ASP A 110 18.14 -20.21 -2.01
N TYR A 111 18.01 -20.08 -3.32
CA TYR A 111 19.06 -20.41 -4.28
C TYR A 111 20.41 -19.77 -3.89
N ARG A 112 21.48 -20.58 -3.98
CA ARG A 112 22.86 -20.26 -3.55
C ARG A 112 23.07 -20.03 -2.06
N GLU A 113 22.05 -20.14 -1.22
CA GLU A 113 22.28 -20.23 0.23
C GLU A 113 22.86 -21.58 0.63
N THR A 114 23.65 -21.59 1.70
CA THR A 114 24.18 -22.82 2.29
C THR A 114 23.07 -23.66 2.88
N CYS A 115 23.03 -24.93 2.53
CA CYS A 115 22.02 -25.89 2.95
C CYS A 115 22.67 -27.18 3.48
N GLN A 116 21.91 -28.00 4.21
CA GLN A 116 22.34 -29.34 4.62
C GLN A 116 21.50 -30.45 4.00
N ARG A 117 20.26 -30.12 3.60
CA ARG A 117 19.27 -31.06 3.10
C ARG A 117 18.43 -30.43 2.01
N ASP A 118 17.90 -31.26 1.13
CA ASP A 118 17.02 -30.84 0.04
C ASP A 118 15.76 -30.14 0.57
N GLU A 119 15.20 -30.62 1.68
CA GLU A 119 13.98 -30.04 2.26
C GLU A 119 14.17 -28.63 2.83
N GLU A 120 15.40 -28.14 2.97
CA GLU A 120 15.64 -26.73 3.32
C GLU A 120 15.48 -25.81 2.10
N CYS A 121 15.72 -26.32 0.89
CA CYS A 121 15.78 -25.53 -0.32
C CYS A 121 14.39 -25.32 -0.93
N ILE A 122 13.91 -24.08 -0.93
CA ILE A 122 12.60 -23.73 -1.49
C ILE A 122 12.65 -22.36 -2.18
N THR A 123 11.91 -22.23 -3.28
CA THR A 123 11.76 -20.97 -4.04
C THR A 123 10.38 -20.36 -3.83
N THR A 124 10.17 -19.14 -4.30
CA THR A 124 8.87 -18.44 -4.26
C THR A 124 7.71 -19.23 -4.90
N PRO A 125 7.88 -19.95 -6.03
CA PRO A 125 6.88 -20.90 -6.55
C PRO A 125 6.53 -22.08 -5.65
N ARG A 126 7.28 -22.31 -4.56
CA ARG A 126 7.08 -23.36 -3.55
C ARG A 126 7.03 -24.80 -4.07
N ASP A 127 7.57 -25.08 -5.25
CA ASP A 127 7.81 -26.47 -5.68
C ASP A 127 8.99 -27.03 -4.84
N PRO A 128 8.75 -27.98 -3.92
CA PRO A 128 9.77 -28.52 -3.03
C PRO A 128 10.80 -29.39 -3.76
N TYR A 129 10.58 -29.73 -5.03
CA TYR A 129 11.51 -30.51 -5.85
C TYR A 129 12.28 -29.69 -6.85
N ALA A 130 12.00 -28.39 -6.97
CA ALA A 130 12.68 -27.54 -7.94
C ALA A 130 14.14 -27.25 -7.57
N LEU A 131 14.48 -27.30 -6.28
CA LEU A 131 15.82 -27.16 -5.76
C LEU A 131 16.31 -28.45 -5.10
N LYS A 132 17.62 -28.64 -5.10
CA LYS A 132 18.32 -29.65 -4.29
C LYS A 132 19.52 -29.03 -3.59
N CYS A 133 19.99 -29.69 -2.53
CA CYS A 133 21.15 -29.25 -1.77
C CYS A 133 22.44 -29.93 -2.24
N ASP A 134 23.37 -29.13 -2.76
CA ASP A 134 24.75 -29.56 -3.11
C ASP A 134 25.78 -28.71 -2.34
N GLY A 135 25.59 -28.63 -1.02
CA GLY A 135 26.30 -27.68 -0.13
C GLY A 135 25.76 -26.24 -0.18
N VAL A 136 25.19 -25.86 -1.32
CA VAL A 136 24.31 -24.72 -1.50
C VAL A 136 23.06 -25.15 -2.29
N CYS A 137 21.96 -24.42 -2.17
CA CYS A 137 20.75 -24.71 -2.93
C CYS A 137 20.97 -24.43 -4.42
N VAL A 138 20.75 -25.43 -5.27
CA VAL A 138 20.87 -25.37 -6.73
C VAL A 138 19.64 -25.98 -7.39
N CYS A 139 19.41 -25.71 -8.68
CA CYS A 139 18.31 -26.39 -9.39
C CYS A 139 18.49 -27.92 -9.35
N ALA A 140 17.39 -28.61 -9.09
CA ALA A 140 17.36 -30.06 -9.06
C ALA A 140 17.58 -30.68 -10.45
N ASP A 141 17.89 -31.98 -10.49
CA ASP A 141 18.07 -32.68 -11.76
C ASP A 141 16.76 -32.71 -12.55
N GLY A 142 16.81 -32.37 -13.84
CA GLY A 142 15.61 -32.20 -14.67
C GLY A 142 14.93 -30.83 -14.54
N TYR A 143 15.53 -29.91 -13.78
CA TYR A 143 15.12 -28.50 -13.74
C TYR A 143 16.21 -27.62 -14.35
N TYR A 144 15.80 -26.54 -15.03
CA TYR A 144 16.71 -25.52 -15.53
C TYR A 144 16.52 -24.21 -14.77
N GLU A 145 17.59 -23.46 -14.60
CA GLU A 145 17.54 -22.12 -14.03
C GLU A 145 17.06 -21.13 -15.07
N ARG A 146 15.89 -20.52 -14.83
CA ARG A 146 15.39 -19.45 -15.69
C ARG A 146 15.98 -18.09 -15.32
N GLN A 147 16.06 -17.80 -14.02
CA GLN A 147 16.60 -16.57 -13.45
C GLN A 147 16.82 -16.67 -11.94
N ARG A 148 18.06 -16.47 -11.44
CA ARG A 148 18.42 -16.30 -10.02
C ARG A 148 17.64 -17.23 -9.07
N GLY A 149 17.67 -18.53 -9.33
CA GLY A 149 17.00 -19.52 -8.50
C GLY A 149 15.57 -19.91 -8.89
N GLU A 150 14.99 -19.26 -9.90
CA GLU A 150 13.73 -19.71 -10.49
C GLU A 150 13.95 -20.96 -11.35
N CYS A 151 13.96 -22.11 -10.68
CA CYS A 151 14.15 -23.41 -11.31
C CYS A 151 12.82 -23.95 -11.83
N ARG A 152 12.77 -24.32 -13.11
CA ARG A 152 11.58 -24.86 -13.77
C ARG A 152 11.85 -26.22 -14.38
N LYS A 153 10.85 -27.09 -14.38
CA LYS A 153 10.98 -28.46 -14.90
C LYS A 153 11.20 -28.41 -16.41
N ILE A 154 12.18 -29.17 -16.89
CA ILE A 154 12.53 -29.26 -18.31
C ILE A 154 11.60 -30.25 -19.02
N GLY A 155 10.99 -29.82 -20.13
CA GLY A 155 10.37 -30.69 -21.12
C GLY A 155 11.36 -31.06 -22.23
N ASN A 156 11.75 -32.32 -22.31
CA ASN A 156 12.76 -32.81 -23.27
C ASN A 156 12.14 -33.47 -24.53
N ALA A 157 10.84 -33.74 -24.52
CA ALA A 157 10.14 -34.40 -25.61
C ALA A 157 8.74 -33.80 -25.87
N VAL A 158 8.20 -34.11 -27.06
CA VAL A 158 6.80 -33.78 -27.39
C VAL A 158 5.86 -34.50 -26.42
N GLY A 159 4.93 -33.75 -25.84
CA GLY A 159 4.01 -34.26 -24.82
C GLY A 159 4.44 -33.99 -23.38
N ASP A 160 5.71 -33.62 -23.14
CA ASP A 160 6.17 -33.23 -21.81
C ASP A 160 5.48 -31.95 -21.34
N GLY A 161 5.22 -31.83 -20.03
CA GLY A 161 4.53 -30.69 -19.46
C GLY A 161 5.28 -29.37 -19.61
N CYS A 162 4.58 -28.30 -19.96
CA CYS A 162 5.15 -26.95 -20.08
C CYS A 162 4.13 -25.86 -19.72
N VAL A 163 4.63 -24.66 -19.44
CA VAL A 163 3.83 -23.43 -19.26
C VAL A 163 4.29 -22.33 -20.21
N VAL A 164 5.60 -22.21 -20.43
CA VAL A 164 6.20 -21.26 -21.36
C VAL A 164 7.05 -21.97 -22.39
N ASN A 165 7.30 -21.33 -23.53
CA ASN A 165 8.13 -21.92 -24.60
C ASN A 165 9.54 -22.29 -24.10
N GLU A 166 10.11 -21.50 -23.16
CA GLU A 166 11.40 -21.78 -22.56
C GLU A 166 11.43 -23.12 -21.80
N ASP A 167 10.29 -23.67 -21.36
CA ASP A 167 10.26 -24.96 -20.64
C ASP A 167 10.60 -26.13 -21.58
N CYS A 168 10.49 -25.96 -22.90
CA CYS A 168 10.68 -27.02 -23.89
C CYS A 168 12.09 -26.99 -24.50
N HIS A 169 12.97 -27.91 -24.07
CA HIS A 169 14.40 -27.92 -24.37
C HIS A 169 14.74 -28.86 -25.54
N PHE A 170 14.10 -28.67 -26.69
CA PHE A 170 14.46 -29.36 -27.94
C PHE A 170 14.25 -28.44 -29.15
N PRO A 171 14.86 -28.74 -30.32
CA PRO A 171 14.78 -27.86 -31.49
C PRO A 171 13.32 -27.61 -31.93
N ASP A 172 13.03 -26.35 -32.27
CA ASP A 172 11.72 -25.88 -32.75
C ASP A 172 10.55 -26.13 -31.77
N ALA A 173 10.85 -26.37 -30.49
CA ALA A 173 9.85 -26.61 -29.48
C ALA A 173 9.08 -25.34 -29.12
N VAL A 174 7.77 -25.48 -28.97
CA VAL A 174 6.87 -24.46 -28.44
C VAL A 174 5.92 -25.10 -27.43
N CYS A 175 5.54 -24.34 -26.42
CA CYS A 175 4.56 -24.80 -25.46
C CYS A 175 3.16 -24.58 -26.00
N ASP A 176 2.38 -25.65 -26.16
CA ASP A 176 0.94 -25.50 -26.43
C ASP A 176 0.24 -25.09 -25.14
N ILE A 177 0.00 -23.78 -25.01
CA ILE A 177 -0.66 -23.17 -23.85
C ILE A 177 -2.13 -23.59 -23.64
N ARG A 178 -2.71 -24.38 -24.56
CA ARG A 178 -4.04 -24.98 -24.40
C ARG A 178 -3.98 -26.33 -23.69
N HIS A 179 -2.98 -27.15 -24.02
CA HIS A 179 -2.82 -28.52 -23.52
C HIS A 179 -1.69 -28.67 -22.50
N PHE A 180 -0.90 -27.62 -22.27
CA PHE A 180 0.25 -27.57 -21.36
C PHE A 180 1.30 -28.63 -21.67
N ASN A 181 1.54 -28.87 -22.95
CA ASN A 181 2.54 -29.81 -23.40
C ASN A 181 3.45 -29.22 -24.47
N CYS A 182 4.69 -29.67 -24.48
CA CYS A 182 5.65 -29.29 -25.49
C CYS A 182 5.24 -29.89 -26.84
N THR A 183 5.26 -29.08 -27.88
CA THR A 183 4.95 -29.45 -29.26
C THR A 183 6.02 -28.87 -30.19
N ILE A 184 6.04 -29.31 -31.46
CA ILE A 184 6.95 -28.75 -32.47
C ILE A 184 6.19 -27.66 -33.23
N ARG A 185 6.84 -26.53 -33.48
CA ARG A 185 6.30 -25.43 -34.26
C ARG A 185 5.95 -25.89 -35.68
N SER A 186 4.70 -26.23 -35.94
CA SER A 186 4.22 -26.49 -37.29
C SER A 186 3.94 -25.17 -38.01
N ASP A 187 4.53 -24.95 -39.19
CA ASP A 187 4.30 -23.79 -40.06
C ASP A 187 2.86 -23.69 -40.63
N ASP A 188 1.96 -24.59 -40.25
CA ASP A 188 0.62 -24.70 -40.83
C ASP A 188 -0.46 -24.86 -39.76
N ARG A 189 -1.06 -23.74 -39.32
CA ARG A 189 -2.53 -23.63 -39.24
C ARG A 189 -3.06 -22.23 -38.96
N SER A 190 -3.79 -21.74 -39.95
CA SER A 190 -5.10 -21.13 -39.74
C SER A 190 -5.95 -22.03 -38.83
N ASP A 191 -6.02 -21.74 -37.54
CA ASP A 191 -7.10 -22.25 -36.68
C ASP A 191 -8.08 -21.11 -36.42
N THR A 192 -9.11 -21.05 -37.26
CA THR A 192 -10.35 -20.32 -36.99
C THR A 192 -10.91 -20.82 -35.67
N LEU A 193 -10.85 -19.97 -34.65
CA LEU A 193 -11.38 -20.20 -33.31
C LEU A 193 -12.87 -20.55 -33.36
N ASN A 194 -13.21 -21.78 -32.97
CA ASN A 194 -14.56 -22.11 -32.54
C ASN A 194 -14.67 -21.75 -31.06
N LEU A 195 -15.42 -20.68 -30.76
CA LEU A 195 -15.61 -20.14 -29.40
C LEU A 195 -16.27 -21.13 -28.42
N ASN A 196 -16.77 -22.27 -28.90
CA ASN A 196 -17.51 -23.25 -28.09
C ASN A 196 -16.62 -24.21 -27.27
N GLU A 197 -15.31 -24.24 -27.51
CA GLU A 197 -14.40 -25.15 -26.78
C GLU A 197 -13.77 -24.50 -25.52
N LEU A 198 -14.03 -23.21 -25.30
CA LEU A 198 -13.62 -22.48 -24.07
C LEU A 198 -14.57 -22.71 -22.88
N VAL A 199 -15.56 -23.59 -23.01
CA VAL A 199 -16.68 -23.73 -22.05
C VAL A 199 -16.54 -24.94 -21.11
N TYR A 200 -15.43 -25.70 -21.15
CA TYR A 200 -15.32 -26.94 -20.36
C TYR A 200 -14.47 -26.87 -19.08
N PHE A 201 -14.29 -25.69 -18.48
CA PHE A 201 -13.73 -25.56 -17.13
C PHE A 201 -14.32 -24.37 -16.39
N SER A 202 -15.64 -24.36 -16.18
CA SER A 202 -16.28 -23.38 -15.30
C SER A 202 -17.64 -23.85 -14.78
N THR A 203 -17.70 -24.98 -14.06
CA THR A 203 -18.90 -25.32 -13.27
C THR A 203 -18.66 -25.94 -11.89
N GLU A 204 -17.42 -26.07 -11.42
CA GLU A 204 -17.17 -26.57 -10.05
C GLU A 204 -16.49 -25.56 -9.10
N GLU A 205 -16.14 -24.36 -9.58
CA GLU A 205 -15.29 -23.42 -8.82
C GLU A 205 -16.03 -22.48 -7.85
N THR A 206 -17.35 -22.52 -7.72
CA THR A 206 -18.06 -21.58 -6.82
C THR A 206 -18.44 -22.15 -5.45
N ASN A 207 -18.12 -23.42 -5.15
CA ASN A 207 -18.37 -24.03 -3.83
C ASN A 207 -17.12 -24.59 -3.13
N ALA A 208 -15.91 -24.36 -3.63
CA ALA A 208 -14.67 -24.96 -3.13
C ALA A 208 -13.62 -23.95 -2.62
N LEU A 209 -14.04 -22.74 -2.24
CA LEU A 209 -13.18 -21.71 -1.63
C LEU A 209 -13.39 -21.55 -0.11
N SER A 210 -13.97 -22.55 0.56
CA SER A 210 -13.55 -22.80 1.94
C SER A 210 -12.40 -23.78 1.84
N ASP A 211 -11.21 -23.42 2.36
CA ASP A 211 -10.29 -24.43 2.90
C ASP A 211 -11.16 -25.50 3.55
N ARG A 212 -11.13 -26.74 3.02
CA ARG A 212 -11.83 -27.86 3.64
C ARG A 212 -11.32 -27.90 5.06
N GLU A 213 -12.12 -27.37 5.99
CA GLU A 213 -11.68 -27.11 7.36
C GLU A 213 -11.08 -28.40 7.89
N VAL A 214 -9.88 -28.30 8.45
CA VAL A 214 -9.31 -29.39 9.24
C VAL A 214 -10.27 -29.61 10.37
N GLU A 215 -11.17 -30.57 10.21
CA GLU A 215 -12.09 -30.95 11.25
C GLU A 215 -11.22 -31.32 12.46
N SER A 216 -11.54 -30.75 13.62
CA SER A 216 -10.86 -31.10 14.87
C SER A 216 -10.81 -32.63 14.96
N VAL A 217 -9.69 -33.17 15.42
CA VAL A 217 -9.28 -34.60 15.45
C VAL A 217 -10.23 -35.45 16.32
N HIS A 218 -11.56 -35.33 16.19
CA HIS A 218 -12.49 -35.64 17.27
C HIS A 218 -13.22 -36.97 17.17
N ASN A 219 -13.14 -37.70 16.05
CA ASN A 219 -14.09 -38.80 15.87
C ASN A 219 -13.53 -40.22 16.03
N THR A 220 -12.23 -40.43 16.25
CA THR A 220 -11.70 -41.80 16.41
C THR A 220 -10.78 -41.91 17.61
N ARG A 221 -11.36 -42.33 18.74
CA ARG A 221 -10.62 -42.76 19.94
C ARG A 221 -9.93 -44.08 19.65
N CYS A 222 -8.73 -44.26 20.18
CA CYS A 222 -7.99 -45.50 20.05
C CYS A 222 -7.21 -45.82 21.32
N THR A 223 -6.91 -47.09 21.53
CA THR A 223 -5.96 -47.57 22.55
C THR A 223 -4.68 -48.16 21.95
N ASN A 224 -4.73 -48.58 20.68
CA ASN A 224 -3.63 -49.16 19.93
C ASN A 224 -3.84 -48.92 18.42
N ASP A 225 -2.81 -49.14 17.62
CA ASP A 225 -2.82 -48.84 16.18
C ASP A 225 -3.83 -49.66 15.37
N SER A 226 -4.24 -50.84 15.83
CA SER A 226 -5.18 -51.70 15.08
C SER A 226 -6.61 -51.16 15.04
N GLU A 227 -6.93 -50.18 15.89
CA GLU A 227 -8.22 -49.48 15.94
C GLU A 227 -8.28 -48.29 14.97
N CYS A 228 -7.17 -47.99 14.29
CA CYS A 228 -7.05 -46.87 13.36
C CYS A 228 -7.05 -47.34 11.92
N ASP A 229 -7.75 -46.62 11.05
CA ASP A 229 -7.71 -46.86 9.60
C ASP A 229 -6.30 -46.58 9.08
N THR A 230 -5.71 -47.55 8.38
CA THR A 230 -4.36 -47.40 7.80
C THR A 230 -4.36 -46.23 6.81
N PRO A 231 -3.38 -45.31 6.85
CA PRO A 231 -2.11 -45.39 7.57
C PRO A 231 -2.06 -44.72 8.96
N ALA A 232 -3.20 -44.34 9.57
CA ALA A 232 -3.22 -43.67 10.86
C ALA A 232 -2.68 -44.55 12.00
N THR A 233 -2.08 -43.90 13.01
CA THR A 233 -1.52 -44.54 14.21
C THR A 233 -2.13 -43.92 15.46
N CYS A 234 -2.20 -44.68 16.55
CA CYS A 234 -2.80 -44.24 17.78
C CYS A 234 -1.82 -43.38 18.60
N THR A 235 -2.07 -42.07 18.63
CA THR A 235 -1.25 -41.08 19.33
C THR A 235 -2.13 -40.26 20.27
N PHE A 236 -1.77 -40.16 21.56
CA PHE A 236 -2.57 -39.49 22.60
C PHE A 236 -4.04 -39.98 22.69
N GLY A 237 -4.26 -41.26 22.43
CA GLY A 237 -5.59 -41.87 22.44
C GLY A 237 -6.48 -41.50 21.25
N ALA A 238 -5.91 -40.88 20.20
CA ALA A 238 -6.61 -40.57 18.95
C ALA A 238 -5.85 -41.07 17.72
N CYS A 239 -6.58 -41.43 16.66
CA CYS A 239 -5.96 -41.84 15.39
C CYS A 239 -5.43 -40.63 14.62
N VAL A 240 -4.10 -40.55 14.51
CA VAL A 240 -3.34 -39.47 13.87
C VAL A 240 -2.58 -40.01 12.65
N CYS A 241 -2.67 -39.30 11.53
CA CYS A 241 -2.00 -39.64 10.29
C CYS A 241 -0.47 -39.47 10.40
N PRO A 242 0.32 -40.29 9.71
CA PRO A 242 1.78 -40.17 9.69
C PRO A 242 2.22 -38.85 9.02
N THR A 243 3.50 -38.49 9.18
CA THR A 243 4.08 -37.31 8.52
C THR A 243 3.95 -37.41 7.00
N GLY A 244 3.62 -36.30 6.33
CA GLY A 244 3.25 -36.30 4.90
C GLY A 244 1.79 -36.67 4.65
N PHE A 245 0.99 -36.93 5.69
CA PHE A 245 -0.44 -37.15 5.56
C PHE A 245 -1.21 -36.22 6.51
N TYR A 246 -2.37 -35.76 6.07
CA TYR A 246 -3.32 -34.99 6.86
C TYR A 246 -4.65 -35.74 6.98
N LYS A 247 -5.38 -35.46 8.06
CA LYS A 247 -6.69 -36.09 8.30
C LYS A 247 -7.79 -35.18 7.78
N TYR A 248 -8.68 -35.73 6.94
CA TYR A 248 -9.90 -35.08 6.50
C TYR A 248 -11.06 -36.08 6.50
N ASN A 249 -12.17 -35.74 7.15
CA ASN A 249 -13.35 -36.59 7.28
C ASN A 249 -13.02 -38.04 7.72
N GLY A 250 -12.19 -38.16 8.76
CA GLY A 250 -11.77 -39.46 9.31
C GLY A 250 -10.67 -40.21 8.54
N THR A 251 -10.39 -39.83 7.29
CA THR A 251 -9.44 -40.51 6.39
C THR A 251 -8.12 -39.75 6.30
N CYS A 252 -7.01 -40.47 6.09
CA CYS A 252 -5.70 -39.85 5.84
C CYS A 252 -5.46 -39.65 4.35
N TYR A 253 -5.20 -38.41 3.96
CA TYR A 253 -4.80 -38.04 2.60
C TYR A 253 -3.35 -37.58 2.59
N ALA A 254 -2.67 -37.89 1.50
CA ALA A 254 -1.30 -37.52 1.24
C ALA A 254 -1.20 -36.00 0.99
N GLU A 255 -0.23 -35.38 1.64
CA GLU A 255 0.22 -34.03 1.32
C GLU A 255 1.00 -34.05 0.00
N LEU A 256 1.04 -32.90 -0.67
CA LEU A 256 1.83 -32.70 -1.87
C LEU A 256 3.32 -33.00 -1.58
N GLY A 257 3.92 -33.82 -2.45
CA GLY A 257 5.25 -34.41 -2.28
C GLY A 257 5.28 -35.77 -1.58
N THR A 258 4.14 -36.28 -1.14
CA THR A 258 4.10 -37.61 -0.49
C THR A 258 3.80 -38.71 -1.51
N PRO A 259 4.56 -39.82 -1.51
CA PRO A 259 4.22 -41.01 -2.30
C PRO A 259 2.83 -41.55 -1.93
N SER A 260 1.96 -41.73 -2.92
CA SER A 260 0.56 -42.06 -2.68
C SER A 260 -0.15 -42.68 -3.88
N THR A 261 -1.31 -43.27 -3.62
CA THR A 261 -2.25 -43.70 -4.68
C THR A 261 -3.22 -42.58 -5.05
N PRO A 262 -3.91 -42.65 -6.21
CA PRO A 262 -4.90 -41.64 -6.60
C PRO A 262 -5.99 -41.42 -5.57
N GLU A 263 -6.40 -42.47 -4.83
CA GLU A 263 -7.42 -42.39 -3.78
C GLU A 263 -6.93 -41.67 -2.52
N GLN A 264 -5.62 -41.60 -2.32
CA GLN A 264 -4.98 -40.95 -1.18
C GLN A 264 -4.60 -39.48 -1.49
N CYS A 265 -4.62 -39.04 -2.74
CA CYS A 265 -4.27 -37.68 -3.16
C CYS A 265 -5.54 -36.86 -3.44
N ASP A 266 -6.25 -36.43 -2.38
CA ASP A 266 -7.53 -35.69 -2.47
C ASP A 266 -7.39 -34.20 -2.13
N GLY A 267 -6.42 -33.56 -2.78
CA GLY A 267 -6.21 -32.12 -2.75
C GLY A 267 -6.94 -31.41 -3.89
N ILE A 268 -7.27 -30.11 -3.73
CA ILE A 268 -7.83 -29.34 -4.86
C ILE A 268 -6.81 -29.34 -5.99
N LEU A 269 -7.21 -29.87 -7.15
CA LEU A 269 -6.40 -29.98 -8.38
C LEU A 269 -5.12 -30.83 -8.23
N ALA A 270 -4.95 -31.53 -7.10
CA ALA A 270 -3.82 -32.44 -6.88
C ALA A 270 -4.00 -33.72 -7.71
N VAL A 271 -2.90 -34.25 -8.23
CA VAL A 271 -2.88 -35.48 -9.04
C VAL A 271 -1.66 -36.32 -8.67
N VAL A 272 -1.71 -37.63 -8.95
CA VAL A 272 -0.54 -38.49 -8.78
C VAL A 272 0.32 -38.46 -10.03
N ILE A 273 1.57 -37.98 -9.90
CA ILE A 273 2.59 -37.97 -10.96
C ILE A 273 3.74 -38.85 -10.48
N ASP A 274 4.08 -39.87 -11.26
CA ASP A 274 5.16 -40.83 -10.92
C ASP A 274 5.04 -41.45 -9.52
N GLY A 275 3.80 -41.67 -9.05
CA GLY A 275 3.51 -42.24 -7.73
C GLY A 275 3.57 -41.26 -6.56
N ILE A 276 3.70 -39.96 -6.82
CA ILE A 276 3.76 -38.89 -5.82
C ILE A 276 2.54 -37.98 -5.98
N CYS A 277 1.87 -37.62 -4.87
CA CYS A 277 0.84 -36.59 -4.88
C CYS A 277 1.47 -35.23 -5.22
N SER A 278 1.08 -34.63 -6.34
CA SER A 278 1.76 -33.48 -6.91
C SER A 278 0.77 -32.53 -7.58
N CYS A 279 1.24 -31.32 -7.89
CA CYS A 279 0.50 -30.42 -8.76
C CYS A 279 0.75 -30.77 -10.24
N PRO A 280 -0.28 -30.71 -11.10
CA PRO A 280 -0.10 -30.80 -12.54
C PRO A 280 0.79 -29.67 -13.07
N PRO A 281 1.32 -29.78 -14.30
CA PRO A 281 1.93 -28.65 -14.99
C PRO A 281 0.98 -27.44 -14.96
N ASN A 282 1.53 -26.22 -14.81
CA ASN A 282 0.78 -24.96 -14.68
C ASN A 282 0.02 -24.77 -13.35
N PHE A 283 0.33 -25.55 -12.33
CA PHE A 283 -0.16 -25.31 -10.98
C PHE A 283 1.01 -25.24 -10.00
N PHE A 284 0.93 -24.30 -9.05
CA PHE A 284 1.90 -24.21 -7.96
C PHE A 284 1.38 -24.85 -6.70
N TYR A 285 2.32 -25.20 -5.82
CA TYR A 285 2.00 -25.77 -4.53
C TYR A 285 1.47 -24.67 -3.62
N HIS A 286 0.27 -24.87 -3.06
CA HIS A 286 -0.26 -23.95 -2.03
C HIS A 286 0.55 -24.09 -0.74
N GLU A 287 0.66 -23.04 0.07
CA GLU A 287 1.43 -23.05 1.32
C GLU A 287 1.02 -24.13 2.33
N ASN A 288 -0.20 -24.66 2.20
CA ASN A 288 -0.71 -25.73 3.06
C ASN A 288 -0.18 -27.12 2.65
N MET A 289 0.52 -27.25 1.52
CA MET A 289 1.00 -28.49 0.92
C MET A 289 -0.11 -29.53 0.68
N ARG A 290 -1.34 -29.09 0.40
CA ARG A 290 -2.49 -29.97 0.14
C ARG A 290 -3.18 -29.64 -1.17
N SER A 291 -3.24 -28.37 -1.52
CA SER A 291 -3.93 -27.89 -2.71
C SER A 291 -2.97 -27.31 -3.73
N CYS A 292 -3.39 -27.33 -4.98
CA CYS A 292 -2.67 -26.71 -6.08
C CYS A 292 -3.33 -25.39 -6.47
N ILE A 293 -2.51 -24.37 -6.68
CA ILE A 293 -2.92 -23.03 -7.08
C ILE A 293 -2.80 -22.92 -8.60
N ARG A 294 -3.88 -22.50 -9.26
CA ARG A 294 -3.85 -22.18 -10.68
C ARG A 294 -3.03 -20.91 -10.91
N VAL A 295 -2.16 -20.95 -11.92
CA VAL A 295 -1.32 -19.80 -12.26
C VAL A 295 -1.89 -19.00 -13.44
N SER A 296 -1.59 -17.71 -13.44
CA SER A 296 -1.82 -16.79 -14.55
C SER A 296 -0.88 -17.10 -15.70
N ARG A 297 -1.39 -17.07 -16.92
CA ARG A 297 -0.62 -17.41 -18.14
C ARG A 297 -0.17 -16.16 -18.88
N ARG A 298 -0.98 -15.10 -18.80
CA ARG A 298 -0.67 -13.76 -19.28
C ARG A 298 -0.68 -12.81 -18.10
N LEU A 299 0.16 -11.78 -18.17
CA LEU A 299 0.20 -10.72 -17.15
C LEU A 299 -1.18 -10.08 -16.94
N THR A 300 -2.01 -10.06 -18.00
CA THR A 300 -3.39 -9.55 -18.00
C THR A 300 -4.45 -10.53 -17.48
N ASP A 301 -4.08 -11.79 -17.20
CA ASP A 301 -5.04 -12.75 -16.63
C ASP A 301 -5.40 -12.31 -15.20
N SER A 302 -6.61 -12.68 -14.77
CA SER A 302 -7.09 -12.32 -13.44
C SER A 302 -6.35 -13.12 -12.36
N CYS A 303 -5.92 -12.42 -11.31
CA CYS A 303 -5.30 -13.02 -10.14
C CYS A 303 -6.12 -12.70 -8.88
N MET A 304 -5.97 -13.52 -7.84
CA MET A 304 -6.56 -13.26 -6.52
C MET A 304 -5.50 -13.09 -5.43
N VAL A 305 -4.42 -13.85 -5.54
CA VAL A 305 -3.25 -13.82 -4.64
C VAL A 305 -1.97 -13.79 -5.46
N ASP A 306 -0.88 -13.35 -4.86
CA ASP A 306 0.43 -13.23 -5.52
C ASP A 306 0.93 -14.55 -6.11
N ALA A 307 0.61 -15.67 -5.45
CA ALA A 307 0.94 -17.00 -5.93
C ALA A 307 0.41 -17.32 -7.34
N HIS A 308 -0.68 -16.69 -7.78
CA HIS A 308 -1.17 -16.87 -9.16
C HIS A 308 -0.16 -16.28 -10.17
N CYS A 309 0.63 -15.29 -9.78
CA CYS A 309 1.53 -14.57 -10.66
C CYS A 309 2.93 -15.16 -10.74
N HIS A 310 3.33 -16.06 -9.84
CA HIS A 310 4.71 -16.59 -9.73
C HIS A 310 5.25 -17.27 -11.02
N THR A 311 4.42 -17.56 -12.03
CA THR A 311 4.87 -17.97 -13.38
C THR A 311 5.72 -16.90 -14.06
N PHE A 312 5.46 -15.64 -13.72
CA PHE A 312 6.25 -14.48 -14.15
C PHE A 312 7.44 -14.22 -13.21
N GLY A 313 7.77 -15.15 -12.33
CA GLY A 313 8.92 -15.06 -11.43
C GLY A 313 8.58 -14.53 -10.04
N ALA A 314 9.58 -14.58 -9.16
CA ALA A 314 9.44 -14.26 -7.73
C ALA A 314 9.08 -12.78 -7.47
N GLN A 315 9.46 -11.88 -8.38
CA GLN A 315 9.15 -10.44 -8.29
C GLN A 315 7.87 -10.08 -9.05
N SER A 316 6.91 -11.00 -9.11
CA SER A 316 5.58 -10.74 -9.64
C SER A 316 4.57 -10.81 -8.51
N ARG A 317 3.54 -9.97 -8.59
CA ARG A 317 2.46 -9.93 -7.58
C ARG A 317 1.11 -9.70 -8.24
N CYS A 318 0.04 -9.95 -7.49
CA CYS A 318 -1.29 -9.62 -7.91
C CYS A 318 -1.59 -8.14 -7.60
N GLY A 319 -1.57 -7.31 -8.65
CA GLY A 319 -1.73 -5.87 -8.55
C GLY A 319 -3.06 -5.42 -7.96
N ALA A 320 -3.19 -4.11 -7.73
CA ALA A 320 -4.39 -3.53 -7.16
C ALA A 320 -5.63 -3.75 -8.07
N PRO A 321 -6.86 -3.80 -7.50
CA PRO A 321 -8.09 -3.84 -8.27
C PRO A 321 -8.17 -2.68 -9.27
N ARG A 322 -8.47 -2.98 -10.53
CA ARG A 322 -8.61 -1.97 -11.59
C ARG A 322 -10.08 -1.64 -11.83
N GLU A 323 -10.38 -0.36 -11.93
CA GLU A 323 -11.70 0.14 -12.35
C GLU A 323 -12.04 -0.30 -13.80
N PRO A 324 -13.32 -0.53 -14.13
CA PRO A 324 -14.51 -0.37 -13.28
C PRO A 324 -14.95 -1.66 -12.57
N TRP A 325 -14.32 -2.80 -12.88
CA TRP A 325 -14.81 -4.12 -12.45
C TRP A 325 -14.11 -4.66 -11.19
N GLY A 326 -13.10 -3.94 -10.68
CA GLY A 326 -12.29 -4.39 -9.55
C GLY A 326 -11.42 -5.62 -9.87
N LEU A 327 -11.23 -5.93 -11.16
CA LEU A 327 -10.41 -7.06 -11.57
C LEU A 327 -8.94 -6.75 -11.30
N ARG A 328 -8.24 -7.72 -10.72
CA ARG A 328 -6.81 -7.66 -10.46
C ARG A 328 -6.07 -8.44 -11.53
N SER A 329 -4.93 -7.94 -11.97
CA SER A 329 -4.03 -8.61 -12.90
C SER A 329 -2.63 -8.67 -12.31
N CYS A 330 -1.79 -9.55 -12.84
CA CYS A 330 -0.41 -9.62 -12.40
C CYS A 330 0.36 -8.35 -12.80
N GLU A 331 1.37 -8.00 -12.02
CA GLU A 331 2.32 -6.92 -12.30
C GLU A 331 3.69 -7.27 -11.70
N CYS A 332 4.75 -6.66 -12.21
CA CYS A 332 6.07 -6.79 -11.61
C CYS A 332 6.23 -5.83 -10.43
N ILE A 333 6.96 -6.27 -9.41
CA ILE A 333 7.38 -5.41 -8.31
C ILE A 333 8.48 -4.50 -8.85
N THR A 334 8.11 -3.26 -9.18
CA THR A 334 8.95 -2.30 -9.90
C THR A 334 10.22 -1.90 -9.15
N GLU A 335 10.28 -2.15 -7.84
CA GLU A 335 11.48 -1.92 -7.01
C GLU A 335 12.62 -2.87 -7.36
N ASN A 336 12.32 -4.09 -7.84
CA ASN A 336 13.30 -5.17 -8.01
C ASN A 336 13.29 -5.79 -9.41
N ALA A 337 12.22 -5.61 -10.19
CA ALA A 337 12.06 -6.25 -11.49
C ALA A 337 11.32 -5.41 -12.53
N VAL A 338 11.65 -5.67 -13.80
CA VAL A 338 11.02 -5.08 -14.98
C VAL A 338 10.44 -6.17 -15.88
N TRP A 339 9.32 -5.90 -16.52
CA TRP A 339 8.68 -6.84 -17.42
C TRP A 339 9.51 -7.09 -18.68
N ASP A 340 9.93 -8.34 -18.90
CA ASP A 340 10.52 -8.81 -20.14
C ASP A 340 9.45 -9.54 -20.97
N GLN A 341 8.96 -8.88 -22.02
CA GLN A 341 7.91 -9.41 -22.87
C GLN A 341 8.35 -10.61 -23.70
N ASN A 342 9.63 -10.71 -24.07
CA ASN A 342 10.13 -11.80 -24.91
C ASN A 342 10.22 -13.10 -24.10
N ARG A 343 10.62 -12.97 -22.82
CA ARG A 343 10.76 -14.09 -21.90
C ARG A 343 9.49 -14.36 -21.09
N ASN A 344 8.52 -13.44 -21.07
CA ASN A 344 7.29 -13.50 -20.29
C ASN A 344 7.59 -13.65 -18.78
N ILE A 345 8.43 -12.76 -18.24
CA ILE A 345 8.93 -12.79 -16.84
C ILE A 345 9.12 -11.36 -16.30
N CYS A 346 8.91 -11.19 -14.99
CA CYS A 346 9.41 -10.05 -14.22
C CYS A 346 10.90 -10.26 -13.97
N ARG A 347 11.70 -9.73 -14.90
CA ARG A 347 13.15 -9.87 -14.90
C ARG A 347 13.74 -9.05 -13.77
N LEU A 348 14.45 -9.73 -12.87
CA LEU A 348 15.25 -9.10 -11.83
C LEU A 348 16.30 -8.20 -12.48
N PHE A 349 16.54 -7.05 -11.89
CA PHE A 349 17.64 -6.19 -12.28
C PHE A 349 18.59 -5.93 -11.12
N ALA A 350 19.83 -5.64 -11.46
CA ALA A 350 20.91 -5.19 -10.61
C ALA A 350 21.18 -3.72 -10.93
N GLY A 351 21.25 -2.90 -9.88
CA GLY A 351 21.58 -1.49 -9.94
C GLY A 351 23.05 -1.25 -10.27
N VAL A 352 23.45 0.00 -10.48
CA VAL A 352 24.86 0.37 -10.67
C VAL A 352 25.70 -0.10 -9.47
N GLY A 353 26.81 -0.78 -9.74
CA GLY A 353 27.72 -1.33 -8.73
C GLY A 353 27.32 -2.70 -8.16
N GLU A 354 26.13 -3.21 -8.49
CA GLU A 354 25.68 -4.53 -8.03
C GLU A 354 26.17 -5.67 -8.92
N GLY A 355 26.17 -6.89 -8.38
CA GLY A 355 26.66 -8.09 -9.08
C GLY A 355 25.77 -8.52 -10.25
N CYS A 356 26.40 -8.90 -11.36
CA CYS A 356 25.72 -9.35 -12.58
C CYS A 356 26.47 -10.50 -13.27
N GLU A 357 25.76 -11.26 -14.10
CA GLU A 357 26.34 -12.30 -14.94
C GLU A 357 26.31 -11.91 -16.43
N VAL A 358 25.26 -11.21 -16.87
CA VAL A 358 25.07 -10.70 -18.24
C VAL A 358 24.53 -9.26 -18.27
N ASP A 359 24.69 -8.54 -19.38
CA ASP A 359 24.18 -7.15 -19.54
C ASP A 359 22.68 -7.02 -19.31
N ASN A 360 21.93 -8.07 -19.62
CA ASN A 360 20.48 -8.09 -19.38
C ASN A 360 20.13 -8.13 -17.89
N ASP A 361 21.09 -8.34 -16.97
CA ASP A 361 20.84 -8.26 -15.54
C ASP A 361 20.86 -6.81 -15.05
N CYS A 362 21.46 -5.87 -15.78
CA CYS A 362 21.79 -4.56 -15.26
C CYS A 362 20.80 -3.47 -15.70
N LEU A 363 20.24 -2.72 -14.74
CA LEU A 363 19.42 -1.53 -14.99
C LEU A 363 19.81 -0.36 -14.08
N ALA A 364 19.76 0.86 -14.62
CA ALA A 364 19.79 2.11 -13.87
C ALA A 364 18.50 2.89 -14.16
N GLY A 365 17.52 2.78 -13.26
CA GLY A 365 16.14 3.21 -13.56
C GLY A 365 15.54 2.35 -14.68
N GLU A 366 15.07 2.99 -15.76
CA GLU A 366 14.56 2.29 -16.96
C GLU A 366 15.66 1.96 -17.99
N LEU A 367 16.89 2.46 -17.80
CA LEU A 367 17.98 2.27 -18.75
C LEU A 367 18.70 0.94 -18.53
N GLN A 368 18.77 0.10 -19.56
CA GLN A 368 19.64 -1.07 -19.54
C GLN A 368 21.11 -0.65 -19.63
N ILE A 369 21.92 -1.10 -18.67
CA ILE A 369 23.34 -0.79 -18.56
C ILE A 369 24.19 -2.05 -18.72
N THR A 370 25.51 -1.92 -18.62
CA THR A 370 26.44 -2.99 -19.02
C THR A 370 26.96 -3.76 -17.80
N CYS A 371 27.07 -5.08 -17.93
CA CYS A 371 27.75 -5.92 -16.95
C CYS A 371 29.24 -6.00 -17.29
N VAL A 372 30.08 -5.36 -16.48
CA VAL A 372 31.53 -5.33 -16.67
C VAL A 372 32.21 -6.24 -15.65
N LYS A 373 33.25 -6.97 -16.06
CA LYS A 373 33.98 -7.87 -15.16
C LYS A 373 35.19 -7.18 -14.57
N ASN A 374 35.41 -7.36 -13.26
CA ASN A 374 36.63 -6.92 -12.58
C ASN A 374 37.82 -7.85 -12.91
N GLU A 375 39.00 -7.55 -12.35
CA GLU A 375 40.23 -8.35 -12.56
C GLU A 375 40.10 -9.80 -12.04
N GLU A 376 39.18 -10.05 -11.10
CA GLU A 376 38.89 -11.37 -10.51
C GLU A 376 37.82 -12.15 -11.31
N GLY A 377 37.26 -11.55 -12.37
CA GLY A 377 36.23 -12.14 -13.23
C GLY A 377 34.80 -12.00 -12.71
N GLN A 378 34.58 -11.28 -11.60
CA GLN A 378 33.26 -10.99 -11.05
C GLN A 378 32.61 -9.84 -11.84
N GLY A 379 31.36 -10.04 -12.27
CA GLY A 379 30.59 -9.03 -12.99
C GLY A 379 29.95 -8.02 -12.04
N PHE A 380 30.00 -6.75 -12.41
CA PHE A 380 29.28 -5.66 -11.76
C PHE A 380 28.64 -4.73 -12.80
N CYS A 381 27.48 -4.18 -12.49
CA CYS A 381 26.78 -3.28 -13.40
C CYS A 381 27.44 -1.90 -13.42
N SER A 382 27.65 -1.34 -14.60
CA SER A 382 28.31 -0.04 -14.77
C SER A 382 27.64 0.78 -15.87
N CYS A 383 27.65 2.11 -15.69
CA CYS A 383 27.12 3.03 -16.67
C CYS A 383 27.89 2.97 -17.99
N PRO A 384 27.20 3.13 -19.13
CA PRO A 384 27.86 3.35 -20.42
C PRO A 384 28.85 4.53 -20.39
N PRO A 385 29.94 4.52 -21.18
CA PRO A 385 31.02 5.51 -21.08
C PRO A 385 30.63 6.99 -21.29
N HIS A 386 29.45 7.24 -21.84
CA HIS A 386 28.94 8.59 -22.15
C HIS A 386 27.94 9.11 -21.11
N LEU A 387 27.62 8.31 -20.10
CA LEU A 387 26.70 8.65 -19.03
C LEU A 387 27.45 8.71 -17.71
N THR A 388 27.02 9.61 -16.84
CA THR A 388 27.61 9.79 -15.52
C THR A 388 26.73 9.14 -14.46
N GLU A 389 27.33 8.32 -13.61
CA GLU A 389 26.64 7.76 -12.46
C GLU A 389 26.26 8.86 -11.47
N PHE A 390 24.99 8.91 -11.07
CA PHE A 390 24.48 9.78 -10.02
C PHE A 390 23.35 9.07 -9.28
N GLU A 391 23.54 8.79 -7.98
CA GLU A 391 22.54 8.15 -7.10
C GLU A 391 21.92 6.86 -7.69
N GLY A 392 22.73 6.01 -8.32
CA GLY A 392 22.26 4.74 -8.92
C GLY A 392 21.60 4.88 -10.29
N LEU A 393 21.54 6.09 -10.84
CA LEU A 393 21.13 6.37 -12.22
C LEU A 393 22.34 6.64 -13.11
N CYS A 394 22.18 6.44 -14.41
CA CYS A 394 23.16 6.82 -15.41
C CYS A 394 22.62 8.02 -16.19
N LEU A 395 23.03 9.20 -15.74
CA LEU A 395 22.50 10.47 -16.22
C LEU A 395 23.22 10.95 -17.47
N THR A 396 22.47 11.54 -18.39
CA THR A 396 23.05 12.35 -19.47
C THR A 396 23.36 13.77 -18.96
N SER A 397 23.97 14.59 -19.78
CA SER A 397 24.21 16.01 -19.45
C SER A 397 23.93 16.89 -20.66
N GLY A 398 23.68 18.17 -20.40
CA GLY A 398 23.43 19.18 -21.41
C GLY A 398 21.99 19.24 -21.90
N LEU A 399 21.02 18.68 -21.15
CA LEU A 399 19.61 18.78 -21.52
C LEU A 399 19.13 20.22 -21.39
N VAL A 400 18.33 20.65 -22.36
CA VAL A 400 17.73 21.98 -22.43
C VAL A 400 16.23 21.92 -22.13
N LEU A 401 15.59 23.09 -22.04
CA LEU A 401 14.16 23.17 -21.74
C LEU A 401 13.30 22.30 -22.69
N GLY A 402 12.41 21.51 -22.10
CA GLY A 402 11.49 20.62 -22.80
C GLY A 402 12.00 19.21 -23.06
N ASP A 403 13.31 18.98 -22.96
CA ASP A 403 13.91 17.64 -23.05
C ASP A 403 13.42 16.73 -21.92
N ASP A 404 13.30 15.44 -22.22
CA ASP A 404 12.92 14.43 -21.23
C ASP A 404 14.09 14.17 -20.27
N CYS A 405 13.82 14.18 -18.96
CA CYS A 405 14.83 14.02 -17.92
C CYS A 405 14.35 13.06 -16.83
N GLN A 406 15.30 12.45 -16.13
CA GLN A 406 15.10 11.62 -14.94
C GLN A 406 15.45 12.37 -13.66
N ALA A 407 16.45 13.25 -13.71
CA ALA A 407 16.93 14.01 -12.56
C ALA A 407 17.44 15.41 -12.94
N THR A 408 17.35 16.34 -11.99
CA THR A 408 17.78 17.73 -12.16
C THR A 408 19.21 17.93 -12.68
N PRO A 409 20.23 17.13 -12.30
CA PRO A 409 21.59 17.31 -12.82
C PRO A 409 21.73 17.19 -14.34
N GLU A 410 20.78 16.55 -15.02
CA GLU A 410 20.77 16.42 -16.49
C GLU A 410 20.43 17.74 -17.18
N CYS A 411 19.57 18.56 -16.54
CA CYS A 411 19.07 19.85 -17.02
C CYS A 411 20.09 20.98 -16.81
N ASN A 412 21.34 20.75 -17.17
CA ASN A 412 22.41 21.76 -17.07
C ASN A 412 22.70 22.48 -18.40
N GLY A 413 22.01 22.11 -19.49
CA GLY A 413 22.10 22.79 -20.78
C GLY A 413 21.43 24.17 -20.78
N THR A 414 20.40 24.36 -19.95
CA THR A 414 19.78 25.66 -19.67
C THR A 414 19.99 26.05 -18.21
N GLN A 415 20.57 27.23 -17.98
CA GLN A 415 20.79 27.74 -16.62
C GLN A 415 19.46 27.97 -15.89
N ASN A 416 19.41 27.64 -14.59
CA ASN A 416 18.23 27.72 -13.74
C ASN A 416 17.06 26.83 -14.19
N SER A 417 17.36 25.73 -14.89
CA SER A 417 16.38 24.67 -15.18
C SER A 417 16.55 23.48 -14.22
N ILE A 418 15.45 22.78 -13.99
CA ILE A 418 15.31 21.61 -13.12
C ILE A 418 14.47 20.55 -13.81
N CYS A 419 14.57 19.30 -13.36
CA CYS A 419 13.73 18.25 -13.87
C CYS A 419 12.39 18.22 -13.11
N THR A 420 11.29 18.57 -13.79
CA THR A 420 9.94 18.54 -13.20
C THR A 420 8.99 17.82 -14.13
N ASN A 421 8.22 16.85 -13.63
CA ASN A 421 7.32 16.02 -14.44
C ASN A 421 8.02 15.35 -15.64
N ASN A 422 9.22 14.81 -15.41
CA ASN A 422 10.09 14.18 -16.42
C ASN A 422 10.50 15.10 -17.58
N LYS A 423 10.41 16.43 -17.42
CA LYS A 423 10.89 17.40 -18.40
C LYS A 423 11.74 18.49 -17.76
N CYS A 424 12.77 18.94 -18.47
CA CYS A 424 13.55 20.10 -18.03
C CYS A 424 12.67 21.36 -18.14
N SER A 425 12.44 22.01 -17.00
CA SER A 425 11.62 23.22 -16.86
C SER A 425 12.32 24.25 -15.98
N CYS A 426 11.90 25.50 -16.02
CA CYS A 426 12.49 26.53 -15.15
C CYS A 426 12.26 26.24 -13.66
N ALA A 427 13.28 26.54 -12.85
CA ALA A 427 13.21 26.46 -11.40
C ALA A 427 12.27 27.54 -10.82
N GLU A 428 11.91 27.37 -9.55
CA GLU A 428 11.16 28.38 -8.81
C GLU A 428 11.88 29.73 -8.82
N GLY A 429 11.14 30.82 -9.03
CA GLY A 429 11.71 32.15 -9.19
C GLY A 429 12.18 32.47 -10.62
N PHE A 430 11.94 31.57 -11.58
CA PHE A 430 12.23 31.79 -13.00
C PHE A 430 11.04 31.40 -13.89
N GLN A 431 10.95 32.04 -15.05
CA GLN A 431 10.00 31.71 -16.12
C GLN A 431 10.73 31.47 -17.43
N GLN A 432 10.16 30.63 -18.29
CA GLN A 432 10.73 30.37 -19.61
C GLN A 432 10.52 31.58 -20.52
N GLU A 433 11.62 32.13 -21.03
CA GLU A 433 11.64 33.18 -22.05
C GLU A 433 12.49 32.68 -23.22
N GLY A 434 11.83 32.16 -24.25
CA GLY A 434 12.53 31.45 -25.34
C GLY A 434 13.26 30.20 -24.83
N ASP A 435 14.59 30.19 -24.98
CA ASP A 435 15.46 29.05 -24.66
C ASP A 435 16.18 29.17 -23.31
N TYR A 436 15.85 30.20 -22.50
CA TYR A 436 16.45 30.40 -21.17
C TYR A 436 15.40 30.67 -20.09
N CYS A 437 15.80 30.46 -18.84
CA CYS A 437 14.99 30.74 -17.66
C CYS A 437 15.32 32.12 -17.12
N ALA A 438 14.42 33.07 -17.35
CA ALA A 438 14.54 34.44 -16.91
C ALA A 438 13.96 34.62 -15.49
N PRO A 439 14.63 35.36 -14.60
CA PRO A 439 14.10 35.70 -13.28
C PRO A 439 12.72 36.39 -13.37
N VAL A 440 11.78 35.95 -12.53
CA VAL A 440 10.50 36.61 -12.32
C VAL A 440 10.60 37.75 -11.29
N ILE A 441 9.53 38.54 -11.08
CA ILE A 441 9.44 39.47 -9.94
C ILE A 441 9.72 38.71 -8.64
N GLY A 442 10.67 39.18 -7.84
CA GLY A 442 11.19 38.51 -6.64
C GLY A 442 12.27 37.46 -6.89
N GLY A 443 12.49 37.05 -8.14
CA GLY A 443 13.56 36.16 -8.55
C GLY A 443 14.95 36.82 -8.49
N PRO A 444 16.03 36.05 -8.34
CA PRO A 444 17.39 36.58 -8.18
C PRO A 444 17.92 37.20 -9.47
N CYS A 445 18.67 38.30 -9.34
CA CYS A 445 19.27 39.01 -10.48
C CYS A 445 20.67 39.54 -10.15
N THR A 446 21.42 39.92 -11.19
CA THR A 446 22.73 40.58 -11.05
C THR A 446 22.76 41.97 -11.67
N GLN A 447 21.98 42.18 -12.73
CA GLN A 447 21.84 43.44 -13.45
C GLN A 447 20.42 43.60 -13.99
N ASP A 448 20.02 44.84 -14.30
CA ASP A 448 18.64 45.15 -14.72
C ASP A 448 18.20 44.37 -15.97
N THR A 449 19.12 44.05 -16.88
CA THR A 449 18.80 43.29 -18.10
C THR A 449 18.40 41.84 -17.84
N ASP A 450 18.68 41.31 -16.64
CA ASP A 450 18.25 39.96 -16.25
C ASP A 450 16.73 39.93 -16.04
N CYS A 451 16.15 41.07 -15.65
CA CYS A 451 14.73 41.20 -15.35
C CYS A 451 13.92 41.46 -16.63
N VAL A 452 13.43 40.39 -17.25
CA VAL A 452 12.74 40.45 -18.56
C VAL A 452 11.32 41.04 -18.49
N ILE A 453 10.73 41.08 -17.30
CA ILE A 453 9.38 41.60 -17.10
C ILE A 453 9.39 43.12 -17.28
N GLN A 454 8.46 43.64 -18.06
CA GLN A 454 8.41 45.07 -18.33
C GLN A 454 8.26 45.90 -17.03
N ASN A 455 9.03 46.98 -16.97
CA ASN A 455 9.12 47.90 -15.83
C ASN A 455 9.70 47.27 -14.56
N THR A 456 10.60 46.30 -14.69
CA THR A 456 11.38 45.76 -13.58
C THR A 456 12.85 46.14 -13.68
N GLU A 457 13.51 46.25 -12.53
CA GLU A 457 14.95 46.49 -12.38
C GLU A 457 15.51 45.64 -11.24
N CYS A 458 16.82 45.44 -11.23
CA CYS A 458 17.48 44.61 -10.25
C CYS A 458 17.78 45.45 -9.00
N ARG A 459 17.12 45.14 -7.88
CA ARG A 459 17.26 45.89 -6.62
C ARG A 459 17.72 45.03 -5.48
N ASN A 460 18.49 45.64 -4.58
CA ASN A 460 18.88 45.00 -3.34
C ASN A 460 17.69 45.00 -2.37
N THR A 461 17.25 43.81 -1.98
CA THR A 461 16.17 43.55 -1.04
C THR A 461 16.69 42.78 0.18
N THR A 462 15.82 42.43 1.12
CA THR A 462 16.18 41.61 2.29
C THR A 462 16.74 40.23 1.90
N ASP A 463 16.31 39.71 0.75
CA ASP A 463 16.65 38.37 0.25
C ASP A 463 17.76 38.42 -0.82
N GLY A 464 18.46 39.56 -0.93
CA GLY A 464 19.52 39.80 -1.91
C GLY A 464 19.07 40.64 -3.10
N LEU A 465 19.85 40.60 -4.19
CA LEU A 465 19.51 41.27 -5.45
C LEU A 465 18.39 40.50 -6.15
N THR A 466 17.22 41.11 -6.26
CA THR A 466 16.03 40.51 -6.90
C THR A 466 15.36 41.48 -7.87
N CYS A 467 14.65 40.92 -8.86
CA CYS A 467 13.90 41.72 -9.82
C CYS A 467 12.69 42.36 -9.14
N GLN A 468 12.62 43.68 -9.15
CA GLN A 468 11.58 44.48 -8.52
C GLN A 468 10.97 45.44 -9.53
N CYS A 469 9.69 45.78 -9.36
CA CYS A 469 9.08 46.83 -10.17
C CYS A 469 9.78 48.18 -9.93
N HIS A 470 9.84 49.03 -10.98
CA HIS A 470 10.33 50.40 -10.84
C HIS A 470 9.52 51.21 -9.80
N ASP A 471 10.10 52.31 -9.34
CA ASP A 471 9.48 53.19 -8.35
C ASP A 471 8.10 53.68 -8.78
N GLY A 472 7.14 53.62 -7.86
CA GLY A 472 5.74 54.01 -8.11
C GLY A 472 4.89 52.93 -8.78
N LEU A 473 5.45 51.73 -9.01
CA LEU A 473 4.73 50.56 -9.47
C LEU A 473 4.63 49.49 -8.38
N VAL A 474 3.65 48.60 -8.50
CA VAL A 474 3.45 47.44 -7.62
C VAL A 474 3.31 46.18 -8.47
N GLY A 475 3.97 45.11 -8.04
CA GLY A 475 3.90 43.80 -8.69
C GLY A 475 2.60 43.08 -8.34
N TYR A 476 1.97 42.48 -9.35
CA TYR A 476 0.91 41.50 -9.18
C TYR A 476 1.05 40.44 -10.27
N GLU A 477 1.14 39.17 -9.87
CA GLU A 477 1.60 38.07 -10.71
C GLU A 477 2.96 38.44 -11.34
N GLN A 478 3.05 38.48 -12.67
CA GLN A 478 4.28 38.81 -13.40
C GLN A 478 4.18 40.13 -14.16
N GLN A 479 3.46 41.10 -13.59
CA GLN A 479 3.26 42.41 -14.20
C GLN A 479 3.36 43.52 -13.15
N CYS A 480 3.92 44.65 -13.57
CA CYS A 480 4.02 45.86 -12.74
C CYS A 480 2.89 46.83 -13.10
N TYR A 481 2.10 47.20 -12.11
CA TYR A 481 0.96 48.11 -12.24
C TYR A 481 1.24 49.44 -11.53
N THR A 482 0.65 50.53 -12.02
CA THR A 482 0.72 51.83 -11.34
C THR A 482 -0.02 51.79 -10.02
N VAL A 483 0.59 52.33 -8.97
CA VAL A 483 -0.06 52.43 -7.66
C VAL A 483 -1.25 53.40 -7.74
N SER A 484 -2.42 52.99 -7.24
CA SER A 484 -3.63 53.81 -7.25
C SER A 484 -3.58 54.87 -6.15
N PRO A 485 -3.96 56.13 -6.44
CA PRO A 485 -3.75 57.26 -5.53
C PRO A 485 -4.73 57.33 -4.34
N GLY A 486 -5.83 56.57 -4.34
CA GLY A 486 -6.83 56.64 -3.28
C GLY A 486 -8.12 55.87 -3.58
N ILE A 487 -9.07 55.96 -2.66
CA ILE A 487 -10.43 55.40 -2.81
C ILE A 487 -11.14 56.07 -4.01
N ASN A 488 -11.95 55.30 -4.72
CA ASN A 488 -12.61 55.65 -5.99
C ASN A 488 -11.65 55.94 -7.17
N ALA A 489 -10.35 55.69 -7.03
CA ALA A 489 -9.46 55.69 -8.17
C ALA A 489 -9.65 54.43 -9.01
N SER A 490 -9.42 54.52 -10.33
CA SER A 490 -9.44 53.37 -11.22
C SER A 490 -8.37 52.35 -10.85
N CYS A 491 -8.72 51.09 -10.91
CA CYS A 491 -7.81 49.97 -10.71
C CYS A 491 -8.17 48.80 -11.64
N THR A 492 -7.22 47.91 -11.84
CA THR A 492 -7.41 46.65 -12.58
C THR A 492 -7.21 45.44 -11.67
N VAL A 493 -6.27 45.56 -10.72
CA VAL A 493 -5.95 44.52 -9.74
C VAL A 493 -5.84 45.12 -8.35
N SER A 494 -6.14 44.32 -7.34
CA SER A 494 -6.18 44.72 -5.93
C SER A 494 -4.87 45.31 -5.41
N ALA A 495 -3.72 44.82 -5.91
CA ALA A 495 -2.41 45.27 -5.49
C ALA A 495 -2.20 46.78 -5.68
N GLN A 496 -2.79 47.38 -6.73
CA GLN A 496 -2.71 48.82 -7.00
C GLN A 496 -3.27 49.66 -5.84
N CYS A 497 -4.38 49.20 -5.26
CA CYS A 497 -5.04 49.88 -4.14
C CYS A 497 -4.31 49.61 -2.82
N LYS A 498 -3.94 48.35 -2.59
CA LYS A 498 -3.30 47.91 -1.34
C LYS A 498 -1.95 48.57 -1.08
N ALA A 499 -1.19 48.84 -2.15
CA ALA A 499 0.14 49.46 -2.05
C ALA A 499 0.16 50.79 -1.27
N THR A 500 -0.89 51.61 -1.37
CA THR A 500 -0.98 52.88 -0.62
C THR A 500 -1.99 52.84 0.53
N MET A 501 -3.06 52.05 0.40
CA MET A 501 -4.20 52.11 1.33
C MET A 501 -4.29 50.93 2.30
N GLY A 502 -3.41 49.93 2.16
CA GLY A 502 -3.35 48.73 3.00
C GLY A 502 -4.40 47.67 2.65
N GLU A 503 -4.44 46.60 3.44
CA GLU A 503 -5.21 45.38 3.16
C GLU A 503 -6.73 45.51 3.26
N THR A 504 -7.25 46.63 3.80
CA THR A 504 -8.69 46.85 3.95
C THR A 504 -9.33 47.49 2.71
N VAL A 505 -8.59 47.57 1.60
CA VAL A 505 -9.02 48.12 0.32
C VAL A 505 -8.78 47.10 -0.79
N ASP A 506 -9.73 47.01 -1.72
CA ASP A 506 -9.70 46.11 -2.86
C ASP A 506 -10.16 46.82 -4.14
N CYS A 507 -9.92 46.20 -5.30
CA CYS A 507 -10.39 46.67 -6.58
C CYS A 507 -11.79 46.11 -6.86
N VAL A 508 -12.83 46.88 -6.54
CA VAL A 508 -14.23 46.48 -6.69
C VAL A 508 -14.84 47.28 -7.85
N ASP A 509 -15.36 46.57 -8.85
CA ASP A 509 -15.95 47.17 -10.05
C ASP A 509 -15.02 48.17 -10.77
N GLY A 510 -13.72 47.88 -10.79
CA GLY A 510 -12.69 48.71 -11.40
C GLY A 510 -12.32 49.96 -10.61
N LEU A 511 -12.78 50.09 -9.37
CA LEU A 511 -12.48 51.20 -8.47
C LEU A 511 -11.91 50.70 -7.13
N CYS A 512 -10.94 51.43 -6.57
CA CYS A 512 -10.45 51.13 -5.23
C CYS A 512 -11.54 51.43 -4.19
N ALA A 513 -12.04 50.39 -3.52
CA ALA A 513 -13.11 50.49 -2.53
C ALA A 513 -12.75 49.69 -1.28
N CYS A 514 -13.40 50.00 -0.16
CA CYS A 514 -13.23 49.18 1.04
C CYS A 514 -13.71 47.75 0.78
N ILE A 515 -13.01 46.77 1.35
CA ILE A 515 -13.46 45.37 1.34
C ILE A 515 -14.84 45.23 2.01
N ALA A 516 -15.47 44.07 1.82
CA ALA A 516 -16.72 43.74 2.51
C ALA A 516 -16.63 44.00 4.02
N ASP A 517 -17.76 44.42 4.61
CA ASP A 517 -17.91 44.80 6.02
C ASP A 517 -17.06 46.00 6.48
N HIS A 518 -16.51 46.78 5.55
CA HIS A 518 -15.79 48.02 5.83
C HIS A 518 -16.42 49.21 5.10
N HIS A 519 -16.32 50.39 5.70
CA HIS A 519 -16.75 51.65 5.12
C HIS A 519 -15.62 52.68 5.16
N TYR A 520 -15.64 53.61 4.21
CA TYR A 520 -14.64 54.66 4.14
C TYR A 520 -15.05 55.85 5.01
N ARG A 521 -14.21 56.23 5.98
CA ARG A 521 -14.41 57.41 6.81
C ARG A 521 -13.08 57.93 7.36
N ASP A 522 -12.89 59.25 7.37
CA ASP A 522 -11.70 59.92 7.92
C ASP A 522 -10.36 59.40 7.34
N GLY A 523 -10.32 59.18 6.02
CA GLY A 523 -9.08 58.86 5.29
C GLY A 523 -8.69 57.38 5.26
N ARG A 524 -9.49 56.46 5.81
CA ARG A 524 -9.23 55.02 5.74
C ARG A 524 -10.52 54.19 5.79
N CYS A 525 -10.40 52.90 5.50
CA CYS A 525 -11.48 51.95 5.68
C CYS A 525 -11.55 51.47 7.13
N TRP A 526 -12.73 51.58 7.73
CA TRP A 526 -13.07 51.11 9.07
C TRP A 526 -14.11 50.01 8.96
N ARG A 527 -14.04 49.03 9.86
CA ARG A 527 -15.10 48.02 9.97
C ARG A 527 -16.45 48.71 10.22
N ILE A 528 -17.50 48.22 9.60
CA ILE A 528 -18.87 48.71 9.79
C ILE A 528 -19.31 48.38 11.23
N THR A 529 -19.58 49.43 12.01
CA THR A 529 -20.17 49.34 13.35
C THR A 529 -21.51 50.07 13.35
N GLY A 530 -22.60 49.32 13.59
CA GLY A 530 -23.97 49.81 13.52
C GLY A 530 -24.40 50.64 14.73
N LEU A 531 -25.62 51.19 14.68
CA LEU A 531 -26.20 51.92 15.81
C LEU A 531 -26.23 51.05 17.09
N PHE A 532 -25.92 51.69 18.21
CA PHE A 532 -25.78 51.11 19.53
C PHE A 532 -24.68 50.08 19.70
N GLU A 533 -23.92 49.71 18.66
CA GLU A 533 -22.77 48.82 18.82
C GLU A 533 -21.59 49.53 19.47
N SER A 534 -20.69 48.76 20.07
CA SER A 534 -19.51 49.27 20.77
C SER A 534 -18.52 49.91 19.79
N CYS A 535 -18.09 51.12 20.10
CA CYS A 535 -17.12 51.86 19.29
C CYS A 535 -16.04 52.49 20.17
N SER A 536 -14.86 52.67 19.59
CA SER A 536 -13.78 53.47 20.21
C SER A 536 -13.66 54.86 19.57
N ARG A 537 -14.04 54.99 18.29
CA ARG A 537 -13.96 56.24 17.53
C ARG A 537 -15.21 56.44 16.68
N THR A 538 -15.53 57.71 16.42
CA THR A 538 -16.63 58.10 15.52
C THR A 538 -16.47 57.53 14.12
N SER A 539 -15.22 57.38 13.65
CA SER A 539 -14.91 56.85 12.32
C SER A 539 -15.31 55.39 12.11
N GLU A 540 -15.57 54.62 13.18
CA GLU A 540 -16.05 53.24 13.13
C GLU A 540 -17.56 53.15 12.87
N CYS A 541 -18.30 54.20 13.22
CA CYS A 541 -19.75 54.20 13.17
C CYS A 541 -20.26 54.42 11.74
N TYR A 542 -21.10 53.50 11.27
CA TYR A 542 -21.66 53.51 9.92
C TYR A 542 -23.18 53.36 9.96
N LEU A 543 -23.87 54.18 9.15
CA LEU A 543 -25.32 54.12 8.96
C LEU A 543 -25.64 54.52 7.52
N SER A 544 -25.28 53.67 6.57
CA SER A 544 -25.55 53.87 5.13
C SER A 544 -25.30 55.33 4.69
N ASP A 545 -26.29 55.96 4.03
CA ASP A 545 -26.24 57.35 3.54
C ASP A 545 -26.23 58.41 4.66
N MET A 546 -26.41 58.01 5.92
CA MET A 546 -26.52 58.88 7.09
C MET A 546 -25.31 58.78 8.03
N SER A 547 -24.20 58.21 7.57
CA SER A 547 -22.97 58.06 8.38
C SER A 547 -22.42 59.39 8.91
N GLY A 548 -22.69 60.51 8.22
CA GLY A 548 -22.31 61.85 8.67
C GLY A 548 -23.04 62.35 9.94
N VAL A 549 -24.15 61.73 10.32
CA VAL A 549 -24.96 62.10 11.50
C VAL A 549 -24.88 61.07 12.62
N VAL A 550 -23.94 60.12 12.54
CA VAL A 550 -23.66 59.14 13.59
C VAL A 550 -22.25 59.38 14.16
N SER A 551 -22.15 59.33 15.48
CA SER A 551 -20.91 59.55 16.24
C SER A 551 -20.74 58.54 17.36
N CYS A 552 -19.48 58.30 17.78
CA CYS A 552 -19.20 57.43 18.90
C CYS A 552 -19.38 58.21 20.21
N ARG A 553 -20.41 57.86 20.98
CA ARG A 553 -20.76 58.55 22.23
C ARG A 553 -20.93 57.54 23.34
N ASN A 554 -20.27 57.76 24.48
CA ASN A 554 -20.27 56.83 25.62
C ASN A 554 -19.90 55.39 25.23
N GLY A 555 -18.95 55.23 24.29
CA GLY A 555 -18.49 53.92 23.80
C GLY A 555 -19.49 53.16 22.93
N ARG A 556 -20.56 53.81 22.45
CA ARG A 556 -21.51 53.23 21.48
C ARG A 556 -21.81 54.18 20.33
N CYS A 557 -22.05 53.64 19.13
CA CYS A 557 -22.45 54.44 17.98
C CYS A 557 -23.86 54.99 18.19
N GLN A 558 -24.00 56.30 18.17
CA GLN A 558 -25.26 56.99 18.46
C GLN A 558 -25.47 58.13 17.46
N CYS A 559 -26.73 58.47 17.20
CA CYS A 559 -27.04 59.64 16.41
C CYS A 559 -26.52 60.93 17.06
N ASP A 560 -26.17 61.90 16.21
CA ASP A 560 -25.79 63.24 16.62
C ASP A 560 -26.95 63.95 17.37
N PHE A 561 -26.63 64.95 18.19
CA PHE A 561 -27.61 65.70 18.97
C PHE A 561 -28.69 66.37 18.11
N ASN A 562 -28.37 66.78 16.89
CA ASN A 562 -29.32 67.44 16.00
C ASN A 562 -30.23 66.46 15.24
N HIS A 563 -29.87 65.17 15.27
CA HIS A 563 -30.56 64.09 14.58
C HIS A 563 -30.98 62.99 15.55
N PRO A 564 -31.99 63.21 16.43
CA PRO A 564 -32.40 62.21 17.41
C PRO A 564 -32.76 60.87 16.76
N TYR A 565 -32.51 59.79 17.50
CA TYR A 565 -32.88 58.45 17.08
C TYR A 565 -34.40 58.25 17.07
N SER A 566 -34.94 57.72 15.97
CA SER A 566 -36.33 57.33 15.82
C SER A 566 -36.46 55.82 15.98
N GLU A 567 -37.12 55.37 17.04
CA GLU A 567 -37.42 53.94 17.26
C GLU A 567 -38.32 53.36 16.16
N THR A 568 -39.22 54.16 15.59
CA THR A 568 -40.16 53.71 14.55
C THR A 568 -39.48 53.50 13.20
N LEU A 569 -38.48 54.31 12.87
CA LEU A 569 -37.75 54.22 11.60
C LEU A 569 -36.38 53.52 11.73
N ASN A 570 -35.98 53.17 12.96
CA ASN A 570 -34.69 52.55 13.29
C ASN A 570 -33.49 53.34 12.72
N THR A 571 -33.59 54.67 12.70
CA THR A 571 -32.58 55.57 12.10
C THR A 571 -32.60 56.94 12.77
N CYS A 572 -31.65 57.80 12.43
CA CYS A 572 -31.56 59.17 12.91
C CYS A 572 -32.51 60.08 12.10
N VAL A 573 -33.30 60.94 12.75
CA VAL A 573 -34.23 61.87 12.07
C VAL A 573 -33.89 63.32 12.37
N SER A 574 -34.07 64.22 11.40
CA SER A 574 -33.82 65.66 11.61
C SER A 574 -34.84 66.26 12.58
N SER A 575 -34.37 67.06 13.54
CA SER A 575 -35.22 67.82 14.46
C SER A 575 -35.91 68.99 13.73
N GLY A 576 -36.98 68.72 12.98
CA GLY A 576 -37.82 69.75 12.38
C GLY A 576 -38.70 70.41 13.45
N THR A 577 -38.51 71.72 13.70
CA THR A 577 -39.41 72.54 14.51
C THR A 577 -40.77 72.69 13.82
N THR A 578 -41.78 71.94 14.28
CA THR A 578 -43.18 72.10 13.86
C THR A 578 -43.81 73.33 14.52
N ILE A 579 -43.94 74.42 13.76
CA ILE A 579 -44.74 75.59 14.16
C ILE A 579 -46.20 75.29 13.79
N TYR A 580 -47.07 75.12 14.80
CA TYR A 580 -48.52 75.05 14.61
C TYR A 580 -49.06 76.44 14.25
N GLY A 581 -49.35 76.65 12.96
CA GLY A 581 -50.12 77.79 12.47
C GLY A 581 -51.55 77.36 12.09
N SER A 582 -52.51 77.69 12.95
CA SER A 582 -53.95 77.58 12.66
C SER A 582 -54.36 78.47 11.49
N LEU A 583 -55.09 77.95 10.51
CA LEU A 583 -56.01 78.72 9.64
C LEU A 583 -57.01 77.79 8.93
N VAL A 584 -58.22 77.78 9.48
CA VAL A 584 -59.56 77.88 8.86
C VAL A 584 -59.72 77.63 7.35
N THR A 585 -60.84 76.96 7.01
CA THR A 585 -61.66 76.92 5.76
C THR A 585 -61.66 75.58 5.04
N ILE A 586 -62.74 75.02 4.47
CA ILE A 586 -64.19 75.28 4.37
C ILE A 586 -64.82 73.92 4.00
N LEU A 587 -65.92 73.54 4.65
CA LEU A 587 -66.80 72.45 4.22
C LEU A 587 -67.92 73.06 3.35
N THR A 588 -67.90 72.81 2.04
CA THR A 588 -69.09 72.99 1.19
C THR A 588 -69.29 71.77 0.31
N LEU A 589 -70.39 71.08 0.59
CA LEU A 589 -71.07 70.08 -0.23
C LEU A 589 -71.51 70.69 -1.57
N PHE A 590 -71.32 69.98 -2.67
CA PHE A 590 -72.29 69.98 -3.78
C PHE A 590 -72.37 68.57 -4.38
N MET A 591 -73.57 67.99 -4.29
CA MET A 591 -74.02 66.81 -5.03
C MET A 591 -74.42 67.18 -6.46
N LEU A 592 -74.33 66.20 -7.38
CA LEU A 592 -75.24 65.84 -8.51
C LEU A 592 -74.43 64.89 -9.43
N ILE A 593 -74.70 63.59 -9.59
CA ILE A 593 -75.86 62.86 -10.15
C ILE A 593 -76.30 63.36 -11.54
N ASN A 594 -76.12 62.50 -12.56
CA ASN A 594 -76.76 62.35 -13.90
C ASN A 594 -77.31 63.62 -14.58
N ILE A 595 -76.93 63.98 -15.82
CA ILE A 595 -76.86 63.22 -17.08
C ILE A 595 -75.66 63.70 -17.91
#